data_AF-A0A0C9SV74-F1
#
_entry.id   AF-A0A0C9SV74-F1
#
_cell.length_a   1.000
_cell.length_b   1.000
_cell.length_c   1.000
_cell.angle_alpha   90.00
_cell.angle_beta   90.00
_cell.angle_gamma   90.00
#
_symmetry.space_group_name_H-M   'P 1'
#
loop_
_entity.id
_entity.type
_entity.pdbx_description
1 polymer ?
#
loop_
_entity_poly.entity_id
_entity_poly.type
_entity_poly.pdbx_seq_one_letter_code
_entity_poly.pdbx_strand_id
1 'polypeptide(L)'
;MVLFSVPHTTSMVQLSSVMVQLSLPKFLLITATLLIASYAPVYAQSLTDEQLSVVTQRLAESANHSWEYGTRSQVLLEFNAPRYSVLSSFPVPPPAKIPSNLMIVSNRSMSNGNITGPQPLIQDTSAGDPASIGVAVLLANWTGQGAIDGLDYAGAAQDQLDFLFQNAPKTSDGAISHRMEQVQLWSDFVYMVPPFLAYYGAVTRNETLLQEAYTQISLYRNYLRDTHANNLWKHIQLGSGTDNGHWSTGNAWTAAGMLRVLGTIQQSQYANSFKSQQENLANWVQEIHSGIYPLLDSSGLFHNYADNSTTFLDASSTALLAGTVYRLSLLWGVHKYIPLAELSRKSLSSPAGANVNISILATVKPSTTTTSPSPTSSSASASSSTPDMLHITSDGWLTPVVDPYAYPYQGQYSPEGQAFVISMQAAWRDWVNDGSKGSSSRRGMSHAMGAWAVLLTGTLVAWLDMW
;
A
#
# COMPACT_ATOMS: atom_id res chain seq x y z
N MET A 1 -32.89 23.34 69.02
CA MET A 1 -31.51 23.47 69.53
C MET A 1 -30.75 24.29 68.48
N VAL A 2 -30.72 25.63 68.53
CA VAL A 2 -29.94 26.50 69.46
C VAL A 2 -28.45 26.17 69.28
N LEU A 3 -27.52 27.02 68.83
CA LEU A 3 -27.46 28.47 68.62
C LEU A 3 -26.27 28.83 67.69
N PHE A 4 -26.42 29.95 66.97
CA PHE A 4 -25.36 30.77 66.35
C PHE A 4 -24.44 31.42 67.40
N SER A 5 -23.17 31.70 67.07
CA SER A 5 -22.61 33.07 67.02
C SER A 5 -21.08 33.16 66.84
N VAL A 6 -20.71 34.06 65.92
CA VAL A 6 -19.43 34.77 65.68
C VAL A 6 -19.26 35.87 66.80
N PRO A 7 -18.35 36.88 66.81
CA PRO A 7 -17.10 37.19 66.07
C PRO A 7 -15.96 37.90 66.87
N HIS A 8 -14.86 38.25 66.17
CA HIS A 8 -13.94 39.40 66.36
C HIS A 8 -12.99 39.39 67.60
N THR A 9 -11.71 39.83 67.57
CA THR A 9 -11.14 41.10 67.08
C THR A 9 -9.59 41.06 67.16
N THR A 10 -8.93 41.69 66.18
CA THR A 10 -7.77 42.63 66.21
C THR A 10 -6.51 42.43 67.09
N SER A 11 -5.36 42.47 66.39
CA SER A 11 -4.23 43.43 66.52
C SER A 11 -2.93 43.13 67.30
N MET A 12 -1.85 43.55 66.61
CA MET A 12 -0.53 44.08 67.04
C MET A 12 0.64 43.14 67.41
N VAL A 13 1.55 43.04 66.43
CA VAL A 13 2.97 43.48 66.47
C VAL A 13 3.70 43.43 67.82
N GLN A 14 4.74 42.60 67.90
CA GLN A 14 5.98 42.98 68.58
C GLN A 14 7.21 42.44 67.84
N LEU A 15 8.05 43.40 67.42
CA LEU A 15 9.42 43.21 66.95
C LEU A 15 10.33 42.96 68.15
N SER A 16 11.19 41.95 68.07
CA SER A 16 12.46 41.95 68.79
C SER A 16 13.51 41.17 68.00
N SER A 17 14.54 41.91 67.59
CA SER A 17 15.74 41.46 66.92
C SER A 17 16.66 40.71 67.88
N VAL A 18 17.16 39.54 67.47
CA VAL A 18 18.47 39.03 67.93
C VAL A 18 19.17 38.41 66.72
N MET A 19 20.28 39.04 66.34
CA MET A 19 21.27 38.54 65.38
C MET A 19 22.30 37.65 66.10
N VAL A 20 23.01 36.86 65.29
CA VAL A 20 24.22 36.06 65.58
C VAL A 20 23.87 34.63 66.06
N GLN A 21 24.22 33.55 65.36
CA GLN A 21 25.57 33.18 64.91
C GLN A 21 25.54 32.16 63.76
N LEU A 22 26.40 32.35 62.76
CA LEU A 22 26.64 31.42 61.66
C LEU A 22 27.24 30.09 62.17
N SER A 23 26.67 28.97 61.73
CA SER A 23 27.37 27.69 61.61
C SER A 23 26.76 26.87 60.47
N LEU A 24 27.52 26.70 59.39
CA LEU A 24 27.17 25.86 58.23
C LEU A 24 27.03 24.37 58.62
N PRO A 25 26.03 23.65 58.10
CA PRO A 25 26.12 22.22 57.89
C PRO A 25 26.15 21.88 56.39
N LYS A 26 27.32 21.40 55.97
CA LYS A 26 27.59 20.33 54.99
C LYS A 26 26.43 19.98 54.04
N PHE A 27 26.59 20.38 52.78
CA PHE A 27 25.85 19.82 51.63
C PHE A 27 25.94 18.30 51.64
N LEU A 28 24.81 17.63 51.87
CA LEU A 28 24.61 16.23 51.52
C LEU A 28 24.30 16.20 50.03
N LEU A 29 25.28 15.83 49.21
CA LEU A 29 25.10 15.59 47.78
C LEU A 29 24.26 14.30 47.65
N ILE A 30 22.94 14.43 47.56
CA ILE A 30 22.09 13.33 47.10
C ILE A 30 22.30 13.25 45.59
N THR A 31 23.21 12.38 45.16
CA THR A 31 23.28 11.95 43.77
C THR A 31 22.00 11.16 43.48
N ALA A 32 20.97 11.85 43.03
CA ALA A 32 19.86 11.22 42.33
C ALA A 32 20.42 10.69 41.01
N THR A 33 20.79 9.41 40.99
CA THR A 33 21.02 8.68 39.74
C THR A 33 19.68 8.57 39.03
N LEU A 34 19.34 9.61 38.25
CA LEU A 34 18.31 9.50 37.25
C LEU A 34 18.84 8.49 36.23
N LEU A 35 18.37 7.25 36.33
CA LEU A 35 18.43 6.30 35.22
C LEU A 35 17.54 6.88 34.12
N ILE A 36 18.10 7.81 33.35
CA ILE A 36 17.56 8.15 32.04
C ILE A 36 17.82 6.90 31.21
N ALA A 37 16.79 6.05 31.09
CA ALA A 37 16.74 5.10 30.01
C ALA A 37 16.85 5.92 28.72
N SER A 38 18.04 5.91 28.13
CA SER A 38 18.29 6.47 26.81
C SER A 38 17.47 5.65 25.82
N TYR A 39 16.23 6.08 25.57
CA TYR A 39 15.47 5.63 24.44
C TYR A 39 16.19 6.14 23.20
N ALA A 40 16.96 5.26 22.55
CA ALA A 40 17.38 5.51 21.18
C ALA A 40 16.09 5.67 20.35
N PRO A 41 15.92 6.76 19.59
CA PRO A 41 14.85 6.81 18.61
C PRO A 41 15.08 5.65 17.64
N VAL A 42 14.21 4.64 17.69
CA VAL A 42 14.23 3.55 16.71
C VAL A 42 13.74 4.16 15.39
N TYR A 43 14.68 4.47 14.51
CA TYR A 43 14.37 4.89 13.15
C TYR A 43 13.79 3.68 12.41
N ALA A 44 12.57 3.80 11.87
CA ALA A 44 12.02 2.80 10.98
C ALA A 44 12.91 2.69 9.73
N GLN A 45 13.42 1.49 9.46
CA GLN A 45 14.29 1.21 8.32
C GLN A 45 13.41 0.92 7.10
N SER A 46 13.68 1.54 5.96
CA SER A 46 13.16 1.01 4.69
C SER A 46 13.82 -0.32 4.41
N LEU A 47 13.06 -1.33 3.95
CA LEU A 47 13.63 -2.63 3.60
C LEU A 47 14.78 -2.44 2.61
N THR A 48 15.94 -3.04 2.90
CA THR A 48 17.08 -3.00 1.97
C THR A 48 16.79 -3.88 0.75
N ASP A 49 17.56 -3.68 -0.32
CA ASP A 49 17.43 -4.50 -1.54
C ASP A 49 17.66 -5.99 -1.24
N GLU A 50 18.57 -6.31 -0.31
CA GLU A 50 18.82 -7.69 0.14
C GLU A 50 17.60 -8.26 0.88
N GLN A 51 16.98 -7.49 1.77
CA GLN A 51 15.79 -7.93 2.50
C GLN A 51 14.60 -8.15 1.56
N LEU A 52 14.42 -7.24 0.60
CA LEU A 52 13.42 -7.38 -0.46
C LEU A 52 13.70 -8.56 -1.39
N SER A 53 14.96 -8.90 -1.63
CA SER A 53 15.34 -10.10 -2.37
C SER A 53 14.89 -11.37 -1.65
N VAL A 54 15.04 -11.45 -0.31
CA VAL A 54 14.57 -12.60 0.48
C VAL A 54 13.04 -12.70 0.43
N VAL A 55 12.32 -11.59 0.64
CA VAL A 55 10.85 -11.52 0.51
C VAL A 55 10.39 -11.97 -0.88
N THR A 56 11.10 -11.55 -1.93
CA THR A 56 10.82 -11.93 -3.32
C THR A 56 11.10 -13.40 -3.58
N GLN A 57 12.14 -13.96 -2.95
CA GLN A 57 12.43 -15.39 -3.02
C GLN A 57 11.31 -16.21 -2.35
N ARG A 58 10.82 -15.80 -1.17
CA ARG A 58 9.70 -16.49 -0.50
C ARG A 58 8.44 -16.49 -1.37
N LEU A 59 8.10 -15.35 -1.98
CA LEU A 59 7.01 -15.28 -2.96
C LEU A 59 7.20 -16.28 -4.11
N ALA A 60 8.43 -16.42 -4.61
CA ALA A 60 8.72 -17.34 -5.70
C ALA A 60 8.60 -18.82 -5.29
N GLU A 61 8.95 -19.15 -4.05
CA GLU A 61 8.91 -20.51 -3.50
C GLU A 61 7.51 -20.97 -3.13
N SER A 62 6.62 -20.07 -2.69
CA SER A 62 5.31 -20.45 -2.17
C SER A 62 4.13 -20.22 -3.11
N ALA A 63 4.24 -19.36 -4.12
CA ALA A 63 3.15 -19.13 -5.06
C ALA A 63 2.88 -20.39 -5.91
N ASN A 64 1.71 -20.99 -5.74
CA ASN A 64 1.30 -22.24 -6.36
C ASN A 64 -0.13 -22.21 -6.94
N HIS A 65 -0.91 -21.15 -6.70
CA HIS A 65 -2.29 -21.02 -7.18
C HIS A 65 -2.46 -19.90 -8.22
N SER A 66 -3.59 -19.91 -8.94
CA SER A 66 -3.79 -19.09 -10.14
C SER A 66 -3.71 -17.59 -9.84
N TRP A 67 -4.39 -17.11 -8.80
CA TRP A 67 -4.36 -15.72 -8.34
C TRP A 67 -2.98 -15.32 -7.79
N GLU A 68 -2.26 -16.24 -7.14
CA GLU A 68 -0.92 -15.98 -6.59
C GLU A 68 0.09 -15.77 -7.72
N TYR A 69 0.02 -16.57 -8.78
CA TYR A 69 0.84 -16.36 -9.98
C TYR A 69 0.53 -15.01 -10.64
N GLY A 70 -0.75 -14.68 -10.80
CA GLY A 70 -1.16 -13.41 -11.38
C GLY A 70 -0.66 -12.23 -10.56
N THR A 71 -0.90 -12.25 -9.25
CA THR A 71 -0.44 -11.22 -8.33
C THR A 71 1.07 -11.09 -8.34
N ARG A 72 1.80 -12.21 -8.22
CA ARG A 72 3.26 -12.24 -8.32
C ARG A 72 3.75 -11.56 -9.61
N SER A 73 3.16 -11.90 -10.76
CA SER A 73 3.58 -11.32 -12.03
C SER A 73 3.42 -9.80 -12.05
N GLN A 74 2.29 -9.30 -11.55
CA GLN A 74 1.98 -7.88 -11.61
C GLN A 74 2.84 -7.06 -10.63
N VAL A 75 3.11 -7.58 -9.42
CA VAL A 75 3.98 -6.88 -8.46
C VAL A 75 5.45 -6.91 -8.88
N LEU A 76 5.91 -7.97 -9.55
CA LEU A 76 7.26 -8.02 -10.10
C LEU A 76 7.44 -7.07 -11.28
N LEU A 77 6.41 -6.86 -12.11
CA LEU A 77 6.42 -5.81 -13.14
C LEU A 77 6.54 -4.42 -12.49
N GLU A 78 5.79 -4.14 -11.43
CA GLU A 78 5.90 -2.87 -10.69
C GLU A 78 7.28 -2.65 -10.07
N PHE A 79 7.86 -3.71 -9.52
CA PHE A 79 9.11 -3.60 -8.78
C PHE A 79 10.32 -3.60 -9.70
N ASN A 80 10.44 -4.58 -10.60
CA ASN A 80 11.64 -4.80 -11.43
C ASN A 80 11.57 -4.15 -12.81
N ALA A 81 10.37 -3.92 -13.34
CA ALA A 81 10.20 -3.42 -14.70
C ALA A 81 9.11 -2.33 -14.79
N PRO A 82 9.22 -1.21 -14.03
CA PRO A 82 8.12 -0.24 -13.89
C PRO A 82 7.57 0.28 -15.22
N ARG A 83 8.41 0.35 -16.26
CA ARG A 83 8.03 0.74 -17.63
C ARG A 83 6.95 -0.15 -18.28
N TYR A 84 6.74 -1.35 -17.76
CA TYR A 84 5.75 -2.32 -18.21
C TYR A 84 4.56 -2.44 -17.25
N SER A 85 4.57 -1.71 -16.14
CA SER A 85 3.45 -1.66 -15.21
C SER A 85 2.44 -0.59 -15.61
N VAL A 86 1.15 -0.95 -15.54
CA VAL A 86 0.02 -0.03 -15.72
C VAL A 86 -0.08 1.05 -14.64
N LEU A 87 0.68 0.92 -13.55
CA LEU A 87 0.73 1.88 -12.44
C LEU A 87 1.89 2.88 -12.57
N SER A 88 2.58 2.88 -13.71
CA SER A 88 3.60 3.86 -14.07
C SER A 88 3.01 4.97 -14.95
N SER A 89 3.80 6.02 -15.22
CA SER A 89 3.44 7.08 -16.16
C SER A 89 3.74 6.75 -17.62
N PHE A 90 4.04 5.48 -17.94
CA PHE A 90 4.36 5.06 -19.30
C PHE A 90 3.10 4.61 -20.05
N PRO A 91 3.00 4.84 -21.38
CA PRO A 91 1.85 4.43 -22.17
C PRO A 91 1.56 2.93 -22.12
N VAL A 92 0.29 2.58 -22.26
CA VAL A 92 -0.20 1.23 -22.55
C VAL A 92 -0.74 1.21 -23.99
N PRO A 93 -0.21 0.34 -24.88
CA PRO A 93 0.81 -0.67 -24.61
C PRO A 93 2.23 -0.10 -24.40
N PRO A 94 3.07 -0.79 -23.61
CA PRO A 94 4.47 -0.41 -23.39
C PRO A 94 5.34 -0.70 -24.63
N PRO A 95 6.64 -0.37 -24.65
CA PRO A 95 7.51 -0.72 -25.77
C PRO A 95 7.52 -2.22 -26.06
N ALA A 96 7.35 -2.58 -27.34
CA ALA A 96 7.31 -3.98 -27.77
C ALA A 96 8.64 -4.75 -27.62
N LYS A 97 9.76 -4.05 -27.40
CA LYS A 97 11.06 -4.68 -27.15
C LYS A 97 11.37 -4.68 -25.66
N ILE A 98 11.58 -5.87 -25.09
CA ILE A 98 11.99 -6.03 -23.69
C ILE A 98 13.52 -6.11 -23.55
N PRO A 99 14.07 -5.66 -22.42
CA PRO A 99 15.44 -5.98 -22.04
C PRO A 99 15.65 -7.50 -22.01
N SER A 100 16.81 -7.98 -22.47
CA SER A 100 17.11 -9.42 -22.59
C SER A 100 17.08 -10.21 -21.28
N ASN A 101 17.11 -9.51 -20.14
CA ASN A 101 17.05 -10.09 -18.79
C ASN A 101 15.64 -10.09 -18.19
N LEU A 102 14.62 -9.59 -18.91
CA LEU A 102 13.24 -9.56 -18.42
C LEU A 102 12.47 -10.79 -18.94
N MET A 103 12.17 -11.74 -18.05
CA MET A 103 11.15 -12.75 -18.33
C MET A 103 9.79 -12.25 -17.83
N ILE A 104 8.83 -12.10 -18.74
CA ILE A 104 7.48 -11.60 -18.40
C ILE A 104 6.63 -12.71 -17.79
N VAL A 105 6.62 -13.88 -18.42
CA VAL A 105 5.90 -15.06 -17.95
C VAL A 105 6.53 -16.31 -18.57
N SER A 106 6.66 -17.41 -17.82
CA SER A 106 7.22 -18.66 -18.34
C SER A 106 6.16 -19.75 -18.43
N ASN A 107 6.06 -20.44 -19.57
CA ASN A 107 5.26 -21.65 -19.76
C ASN A 107 3.73 -21.53 -19.47
N ARG A 108 3.17 -20.33 -19.35
CA ARG A 108 1.74 -20.14 -18.97
C ARG A 108 0.75 -20.29 -20.12
N SER A 109 1.20 -20.24 -21.37
CA SER A 109 0.37 -20.66 -22.52
C SER A 109 0.33 -22.20 -22.66
N MET A 110 1.22 -22.95 -22.01
CA MET A 110 1.11 -24.42 -21.95
C MET A 110 0.12 -24.91 -20.89
N SER A 111 -0.28 -24.09 -19.91
CA SER A 111 -1.21 -24.53 -18.86
C SER A 111 -2.65 -24.74 -19.35
N ASN A 112 -2.98 -24.28 -20.57
CA ASN A 112 -4.23 -24.65 -21.25
C ASN A 112 -4.13 -26.01 -21.99
N GLY A 113 -3.00 -26.71 -21.90
CA GLY A 113 -2.79 -28.02 -22.53
C GLY A 113 -2.70 -27.98 -24.07
N ASN A 114 -2.45 -26.81 -24.67
CA ASN A 114 -2.49 -26.58 -26.12
C ASN A 114 -3.86 -26.92 -26.75
N ILE A 115 -4.92 -26.85 -25.93
CA ILE A 115 -6.30 -26.94 -26.36
C ILE A 115 -6.72 -25.56 -26.87
N THR A 116 -7.55 -25.48 -27.89
CA THR A 116 -8.15 -24.23 -28.38
C THR A 116 -9.62 -24.16 -27.96
N GLY A 117 -10.07 -23.01 -27.49
CA GLY A 117 -11.45 -22.73 -27.16
C GLY A 117 -11.64 -22.19 -25.73
N PRO A 118 -12.87 -21.76 -25.39
CA PRO A 118 -13.14 -21.07 -24.13
C PRO A 118 -12.72 -21.89 -22.89
N GLN A 119 -11.62 -21.50 -22.24
CA GLN A 119 -11.06 -22.15 -21.05
C GLN A 119 -10.18 -21.18 -20.24
N PRO A 120 -9.98 -21.43 -18.93
CA PRO A 120 -9.14 -20.55 -18.12
C PRO A 120 -7.64 -20.74 -18.45
N LEU A 121 -6.83 -19.68 -18.26
CA LEU A 121 -5.36 -19.70 -18.41
C LEU A 121 -4.70 -20.73 -17.49
N ILE A 122 -5.29 -20.95 -16.33
CA ILE A 122 -4.85 -21.89 -15.30
C ILE A 122 -6.09 -22.62 -14.81
N GLN A 123 -6.05 -23.96 -14.74
CA GLN A 123 -7.17 -24.72 -14.21
C GLN A 123 -7.41 -24.35 -12.75
N ASP A 124 -8.64 -23.94 -12.46
CA ASP A 124 -9.09 -23.53 -11.13
C ASP A 124 -10.60 -23.77 -11.01
N THR A 125 -11.07 -23.89 -9.78
CA THR A 125 -12.51 -23.88 -9.46
C THR A 125 -13.09 -22.45 -9.47
N SER A 126 -12.21 -21.45 -9.30
CA SER A 126 -12.52 -20.04 -9.55
C SER A 126 -12.64 -19.76 -11.04
N ALA A 127 -13.68 -19.02 -11.41
CA ALA A 127 -13.84 -18.48 -12.76
C ALA A 127 -12.93 -17.25 -12.98
N GLY A 128 -12.67 -16.48 -11.91
CA GLY A 128 -12.00 -15.19 -11.98
C GLY A 128 -10.50 -15.25 -11.78
N ASP A 129 -10.02 -16.06 -10.84
CA ASP A 129 -8.60 -16.09 -10.43
C ASP A 129 -7.62 -16.36 -11.58
N PRO A 130 -7.92 -17.27 -12.53
CA PRO A 130 -7.05 -17.49 -13.68
C PRO A 130 -6.81 -16.26 -14.55
N ALA A 131 -7.72 -15.28 -14.57
CA ALA A 131 -7.57 -14.06 -15.36
C ALA A 131 -6.48 -13.12 -14.80
N SER A 132 -6.12 -13.26 -13.52
CA SER A 132 -5.15 -12.38 -12.84
C SER A 132 -3.74 -12.39 -13.46
N ILE A 133 -3.35 -13.47 -14.16
CA ILE A 133 -2.09 -13.59 -14.92
C ILE A 133 -2.20 -13.03 -16.34
N GLY A 134 -3.41 -12.69 -16.79
CA GLY A 134 -3.70 -12.33 -18.17
C GLY A 134 -2.95 -11.08 -18.67
N VAL A 135 -2.65 -10.12 -17.79
CA VAL A 135 -1.80 -8.96 -18.15
C VAL A 135 -0.40 -9.42 -18.59
N ALA A 136 0.20 -10.37 -17.88
CA ALA A 136 1.52 -10.90 -18.22
C ALA A 136 1.48 -11.73 -19.52
N VAL A 137 0.41 -12.52 -19.73
CA VAL A 137 0.18 -13.27 -20.98
C VAL A 137 0.06 -12.34 -22.18
N LEU A 138 -0.76 -11.29 -22.07
CA LEU A 138 -0.92 -10.28 -23.11
C LEU A 138 0.37 -9.51 -23.36
N LEU A 139 1.14 -9.22 -22.31
CA LEU A 139 2.43 -8.57 -22.46
C LEU A 139 3.45 -9.46 -23.18
N ALA A 140 3.52 -10.76 -22.85
CA ALA A 140 4.37 -11.71 -23.56
C ALA A 140 4.03 -11.82 -25.05
N ASN A 141 2.73 -11.82 -25.39
CA ASN A 141 2.29 -11.71 -26.78
C ASN A 141 2.79 -10.41 -27.42
N TRP A 142 2.53 -9.27 -26.77
CA TRP A 142 2.90 -7.95 -27.28
C TRP A 142 4.41 -7.79 -27.52
N THR A 143 5.23 -8.42 -26.69
CA THR A 143 6.69 -8.33 -26.78
C THR A 143 7.33 -9.43 -27.62
N GLY A 144 6.54 -10.24 -28.31
CA GLY A 144 7.02 -11.26 -29.23
C GLY A 144 7.63 -12.49 -28.56
N GLN A 145 7.32 -12.76 -27.30
CA GLN A 145 7.87 -13.91 -26.58
C GLN A 145 7.46 -15.25 -27.24
N GLY A 146 6.25 -15.33 -27.79
CA GLY A 146 5.78 -16.52 -28.52
C GLY A 146 6.66 -16.92 -29.73
N ALA A 147 7.39 -15.97 -30.33
CA ALA A 147 8.35 -16.28 -31.39
C ALA A 147 9.65 -16.93 -30.87
N ILE A 148 9.90 -16.83 -29.57
CA ILE A 148 11.09 -17.38 -28.90
C ILE A 148 10.81 -18.79 -28.36
N ASP A 149 9.67 -18.99 -27.70
CA ASP A 149 9.31 -20.27 -27.07
C ASP A 149 8.29 -21.10 -27.87
N GLY A 150 7.74 -20.56 -28.96
CA GLY A 150 6.81 -21.25 -29.84
C GLY A 150 5.37 -21.33 -29.32
N LEU A 151 5.02 -20.54 -28.30
CA LEU A 151 3.71 -20.61 -27.65
C LEU A 151 2.73 -19.53 -28.14
N ASP A 152 1.45 -19.89 -28.24
CA ASP A 152 0.37 -18.97 -28.65
C ASP A 152 -0.23 -18.22 -27.45
N TYR A 153 0.42 -17.13 -27.06
CA TYR A 153 -0.06 -16.25 -26.00
C TYR A 153 -1.34 -15.48 -26.39
N ALA A 154 -1.53 -15.17 -27.68
CA ALA A 154 -2.72 -14.46 -28.15
C ALA A 154 -3.96 -15.35 -28.05
N GLY A 155 -3.86 -16.58 -28.55
CA GLY A 155 -4.92 -17.59 -28.44
C GLY A 155 -5.25 -17.91 -26.98
N ALA A 156 -4.24 -18.10 -26.13
CA ALA A 156 -4.48 -18.36 -24.70
C ALA A 156 -5.21 -17.20 -23.99
N ALA A 157 -4.88 -15.94 -24.32
CA ALA A 157 -5.60 -14.79 -23.78
C ALA A 157 -7.04 -14.72 -24.30
N GLN A 158 -7.25 -15.01 -25.59
CA GLN A 158 -8.58 -15.03 -26.21
C GLN A 158 -9.46 -16.12 -25.58
N ASP A 159 -8.93 -17.33 -25.38
CA ASP A 159 -9.63 -18.44 -24.75
C ASP A 159 -10.12 -18.10 -23.33
N GLN A 160 -9.29 -17.41 -22.53
CA GLN A 160 -9.67 -16.94 -21.20
C GLN A 160 -10.72 -15.84 -21.23
N LEU A 161 -10.63 -14.93 -22.21
CA LEU A 161 -11.64 -13.91 -22.42
C LEU A 161 -12.99 -14.58 -22.73
N ASP A 162 -12.98 -15.50 -23.68
CA ASP A 162 -14.17 -16.24 -24.09
C ASP A 162 -14.74 -17.08 -22.94
N PHE A 163 -13.91 -17.71 -22.13
CA PHE A 163 -14.35 -18.45 -20.94
C PHE A 163 -15.16 -17.58 -19.98
N LEU A 164 -14.68 -16.36 -19.69
CA LEU A 164 -15.38 -15.42 -18.80
C LEU A 164 -16.74 -15.00 -19.39
N PHE A 165 -16.82 -14.74 -20.69
CA PHE A 165 -18.06 -14.28 -21.32
C PHE A 165 -19.03 -15.40 -21.67
N GLN A 166 -18.56 -16.58 -22.02
CA GLN A 166 -19.39 -17.66 -22.56
C GLN A 166 -19.71 -18.74 -21.52
N ASN A 167 -18.81 -19.01 -20.58
CA ASN A 167 -18.92 -20.15 -19.67
C ASN A 167 -19.18 -19.74 -18.22
N ALA A 168 -18.52 -18.68 -17.73
CA ALA A 168 -18.70 -18.26 -16.35
C ALA A 168 -20.15 -17.78 -16.08
N PRO A 169 -20.78 -18.24 -14.98
CA PRO A 169 -22.15 -17.84 -14.65
C PRO A 169 -22.18 -16.34 -14.32
N LYS A 170 -23.34 -15.70 -14.49
CA LYS A 170 -23.50 -14.25 -14.31
C LYS A 170 -24.75 -13.95 -13.51
N THR A 171 -24.74 -12.84 -12.79
CA THR A 171 -25.98 -12.23 -12.29
C THR A 171 -26.86 -11.77 -13.45
N SER A 172 -28.14 -11.49 -13.17
CA SER A 172 -29.09 -11.01 -14.18
C SER A 172 -28.72 -9.66 -14.81
N ASP A 173 -27.96 -8.83 -14.10
CA ASP A 173 -27.44 -7.54 -14.57
C ASP A 173 -26.03 -7.65 -15.19
N GLY A 174 -25.49 -8.86 -15.31
CA GLY A 174 -24.29 -9.15 -16.10
C GLY A 174 -22.97 -9.22 -15.32
N ALA A 175 -22.99 -9.19 -13.98
CA ALA A 175 -21.78 -9.36 -13.18
C ALA A 175 -21.28 -10.80 -13.34
N ILE A 176 -20.05 -10.94 -13.83
CA ILE A 176 -19.42 -12.25 -13.99
C ILE A 176 -19.14 -12.82 -12.61
N SER A 177 -19.50 -14.08 -12.39
CA SER A 177 -19.26 -14.76 -11.12
C SER A 177 -17.77 -14.99 -10.88
N HIS A 178 -17.37 -14.96 -9.63
CA HIS A 178 -16.04 -15.39 -9.20
C HIS A 178 -15.91 -16.93 -9.19
N ARG A 179 -17.02 -17.67 -9.02
CA ARG A 179 -17.07 -19.14 -8.98
C ARG A 179 -17.71 -19.73 -10.22
N MET A 180 -17.30 -20.94 -10.59
CA MET A 180 -17.90 -21.68 -11.70
C MET A 180 -19.19 -22.42 -11.32
N GLU A 181 -19.27 -22.94 -10.09
CA GLU A 181 -20.36 -23.84 -9.69
C GLU A 181 -21.67 -23.12 -9.36
N GLN A 182 -21.61 -21.82 -9.08
CA GLN A 182 -22.75 -20.97 -8.74
C GLN A 182 -22.41 -19.51 -8.98
N VAL A 183 -23.44 -18.66 -9.11
CA VAL A 183 -23.25 -17.20 -9.11
C VAL A 183 -22.86 -16.75 -7.70
N GLN A 184 -21.62 -16.27 -7.58
CA GLN A 184 -21.07 -15.77 -6.33
C GLN A 184 -20.06 -14.65 -6.58
N LEU A 185 -20.20 -13.54 -5.86
CA LEU A 185 -19.39 -12.34 -6.05
C LEU A 185 -18.46 -12.17 -4.85
N TRP A 186 -17.16 -12.19 -5.12
CA TRP A 186 -16.08 -12.04 -4.12
C TRP A 186 -15.36 -10.71 -4.36
N SER A 187 -15.04 -9.96 -3.32
CA SER A 187 -14.29 -8.69 -3.43
C SER A 187 -13.02 -8.81 -4.28
N ASP A 188 -12.38 -9.96 -4.20
CA ASP A 188 -11.13 -10.38 -4.85
C ASP A 188 -11.22 -10.28 -6.37
N PHE A 189 -12.39 -10.58 -6.94
CA PHE A 189 -12.66 -10.53 -8.37
C PHE A 189 -12.24 -9.20 -9.01
N VAL A 190 -12.37 -8.09 -8.28
CA VAL A 190 -12.03 -6.74 -8.74
C VAL A 190 -10.54 -6.61 -9.09
N TYR A 191 -9.68 -7.40 -8.45
CA TYR A 191 -8.25 -7.49 -8.79
C TYR A 191 -7.96 -8.53 -9.88
N MET A 192 -8.77 -9.58 -9.99
CA MET A 192 -8.48 -10.71 -10.88
C MET A 192 -8.88 -10.42 -12.34
N VAL A 193 -10.14 -10.02 -12.56
CA VAL A 193 -10.72 -9.96 -13.92
C VAL A 193 -10.67 -8.57 -14.54
N PRO A 194 -11.14 -7.48 -13.89
CA PRO A 194 -11.17 -6.16 -14.52
C PRO A 194 -9.80 -5.66 -15.03
N PRO A 195 -8.67 -5.85 -14.32
CA PRO A 195 -7.37 -5.45 -14.85
C PRO A 195 -6.98 -6.19 -16.13
N PHE A 196 -7.32 -7.48 -16.24
CA PHE A 196 -7.12 -8.25 -17.47
C PHE A 196 -7.95 -7.69 -18.63
N LEU A 197 -9.25 -7.46 -18.42
CA LEU A 197 -10.14 -6.91 -19.45
C LEU A 197 -9.69 -5.52 -19.92
N ALA A 198 -9.31 -4.65 -18.99
CA ALA A 198 -8.84 -3.31 -19.30
C ALA A 198 -7.55 -3.36 -20.12
N TYR A 199 -6.58 -4.19 -19.71
CA TYR A 199 -5.32 -4.30 -20.41
C TYR A 199 -5.50 -4.93 -21.80
N TYR A 200 -6.33 -5.97 -21.91
CA TYR A 200 -6.70 -6.58 -23.19
C TYR A 200 -7.27 -5.53 -24.15
N GLY A 201 -8.27 -4.77 -23.71
CA GLY A 201 -8.87 -3.73 -24.55
C GLY A 201 -7.89 -2.64 -24.94
N ALA A 202 -6.95 -2.27 -24.05
CA ALA A 202 -5.99 -1.22 -24.34
C ALA A 202 -5.00 -1.65 -25.42
N VAL A 203 -4.40 -2.84 -25.27
CA VAL A 203 -3.40 -3.36 -26.21
C VAL A 203 -4.00 -3.79 -27.55
N THR A 204 -5.27 -4.16 -27.58
CA THR A 204 -6.00 -4.54 -28.82
C THR A 204 -6.82 -3.42 -29.44
N ARG A 205 -6.84 -2.22 -28.84
CA ARG A 205 -7.68 -1.07 -29.25
C ARG A 205 -9.16 -1.42 -29.31
N ASN A 206 -9.63 -2.13 -28.29
CA ASN A 206 -11.03 -2.46 -28.09
C ASN A 206 -11.59 -1.67 -26.90
N GLU A 207 -12.25 -0.55 -27.21
CA GLU A 207 -12.86 0.35 -26.22
C GLU A 207 -13.95 -0.36 -25.40
N THR A 208 -14.69 -1.29 -26.01
CA THR A 208 -15.75 -2.05 -25.35
C THR A 208 -15.20 -2.90 -24.20
N LEU A 209 -14.00 -3.50 -24.33
CA LEU A 209 -13.38 -4.25 -23.25
C LEU A 209 -12.90 -3.37 -22.09
N LEU A 210 -12.44 -2.15 -22.37
CA LEU A 210 -12.17 -1.17 -21.30
C LEU A 210 -13.45 -0.78 -20.56
N GLN A 211 -14.52 -0.52 -21.31
CA GLN A 211 -15.83 -0.20 -20.73
C GLN A 211 -16.32 -1.36 -19.88
N GLU A 212 -16.15 -2.60 -20.34
CA GLU A 212 -16.56 -3.79 -19.61
C GLU A 212 -15.76 -4.00 -18.32
N ALA A 213 -14.45 -3.73 -18.33
CA ALA A 213 -13.64 -3.73 -17.11
C ALA A 213 -14.21 -2.77 -16.04
N TYR A 214 -14.55 -1.54 -16.45
CA TYR A 214 -15.21 -0.58 -15.56
C TYR A 214 -16.61 -1.06 -15.12
N THR A 215 -17.40 -1.62 -16.04
CA THR A 215 -18.76 -2.10 -15.76
C THR A 215 -18.74 -3.20 -14.71
N GLN A 216 -17.85 -4.18 -14.82
CA GLN A 216 -17.72 -5.26 -13.83
C GLN A 216 -17.41 -4.70 -12.43
N ILE A 217 -16.52 -3.72 -12.31
CA ILE A 217 -16.24 -3.04 -11.02
C ILE A 217 -17.50 -2.34 -10.48
N SER A 218 -18.23 -1.63 -11.34
CA SER A 218 -19.45 -0.93 -10.94
C SER A 218 -20.52 -1.90 -10.44
N LEU A 219 -20.67 -3.06 -11.09
CA LEU A 219 -21.63 -4.09 -10.68
C LEU A 219 -21.21 -4.68 -9.33
N TYR A 220 -19.95 -5.09 -9.18
CA TYR A 220 -19.43 -5.59 -7.91
C TYR A 220 -19.61 -4.60 -6.76
N ARG A 221 -19.42 -3.30 -7.01
CA ARG A 221 -19.68 -2.25 -6.03
C ARG A 221 -21.14 -2.19 -5.60
N ASN A 222 -22.10 -2.45 -6.49
CA ASN A 222 -23.53 -2.45 -6.13
C ASN A 222 -23.89 -3.60 -5.17
N TYR A 223 -23.19 -4.74 -5.27
CA TYR A 223 -23.45 -5.90 -4.43
C TYR A 223 -22.65 -5.90 -3.13
N LEU A 224 -21.38 -5.50 -3.18
CA LEU A 224 -20.43 -5.71 -2.08
C LEU A 224 -20.23 -4.50 -1.19
N ARG A 225 -20.48 -3.27 -1.67
CA ARG A 225 -20.35 -2.06 -0.83
C ARG A 225 -21.45 -2.04 0.23
N ASP A 226 -21.06 -1.97 1.49
CA ASP A 226 -21.97 -1.80 2.62
C ASP A 226 -22.12 -0.32 2.99
N THR A 227 -23.26 0.28 2.61
CA THR A 227 -23.57 1.67 2.95
C THR A 227 -23.86 1.90 4.44
N HIS A 228 -24.08 0.84 5.22
CA HIS A 228 -24.29 0.90 6.67
C HIS A 228 -22.99 0.78 7.46
N ALA A 229 -21.90 0.35 6.82
CA ALA A 229 -20.57 0.22 7.41
C ALA A 229 -19.56 1.17 6.77
N ASN A 230 -19.95 2.44 6.60
CA ASN A 230 -19.08 3.50 6.05
C ASN A 230 -18.47 3.16 4.67
N ASN A 231 -19.23 2.46 3.82
CA ASN A 231 -18.80 1.99 2.49
C ASN A 231 -17.65 0.97 2.50
N LEU A 232 -17.41 0.28 3.62
CA LEU A 232 -16.60 -0.94 3.60
C LEU A 232 -17.21 -1.97 2.64
N TRP A 233 -16.36 -2.85 2.12
CA TRP A 233 -16.78 -3.92 1.23
C TRP A 233 -16.94 -5.22 1.99
N LYS A 234 -18.07 -5.89 1.78
CA LYS A 234 -18.30 -7.27 2.16
C LYS A 234 -17.43 -8.19 1.32
N HIS A 235 -17.03 -9.31 1.91
CA HIS A 235 -16.16 -10.27 1.25
C HIS A 235 -16.88 -11.08 0.16
N ILE A 236 -17.92 -11.84 0.51
CA ILE A 236 -18.60 -12.77 -0.41
C ILE A 236 -20.12 -12.58 -0.34
N GLN A 237 -20.75 -12.36 -1.50
CA GLN A 237 -22.21 -12.28 -1.65
C GLN A 237 -22.74 -13.29 -2.68
N LEU A 238 -24.02 -13.62 -2.53
CA LEU A 238 -24.78 -14.58 -3.36
C LEU A 238 -24.30 -16.04 -3.22
N GLY A 239 -25.14 -16.96 -3.69
CA GLY A 239 -24.89 -18.40 -3.58
C GLY A 239 -24.85 -18.90 -2.13
N SER A 240 -24.20 -20.05 -1.92
CA SER A 240 -23.94 -20.65 -0.61
C SER A 240 -22.55 -20.31 -0.08
N GLY A 241 -22.37 -20.23 1.24
CA GLY A 241 -21.07 -19.90 1.83
C GLY A 241 -20.71 -18.41 1.72
N THR A 242 -21.70 -17.53 1.91
CA THR A 242 -21.48 -16.08 1.94
C THR A 242 -20.68 -15.65 3.17
N ASP A 243 -19.95 -14.55 3.02
CA ASP A 243 -19.23 -13.87 4.08
C ASP A 243 -19.58 -12.38 4.01
N ASN A 244 -20.48 -11.96 4.91
CA ASN A 244 -20.91 -10.57 5.01
C ASN A 244 -19.91 -9.68 5.76
N GLY A 245 -18.82 -10.24 6.30
CA GLY A 245 -17.83 -9.47 7.05
C GLY A 245 -17.01 -8.54 6.15
N HIS A 246 -16.49 -7.47 6.74
CA HIS A 246 -15.62 -6.50 6.09
C HIS A 246 -14.16 -6.96 6.15
N TRP A 247 -13.85 -8.03 5.42
CA TRP A 247 -12.52 -8.59 5.35
C TRP A 247 -11.52 -7.57 4.78
N SER A 248 -10.47 -7.26 5.53
CA SER A 248 -9.54 -6.19 5.22
C SER A 248 -8.74 -6.47 3.95
N THR A 249 -8.34 -7.73 3.72
CA THR A 249 -7.63 -8.11 2.49
C THR A 249 -8.56 -8.00 1.26
N GLY A 250 -9.83 -8.35 1.37
CA GLY A 250 -10.83 -8.13 0.31
C GLY A 250 -11.02 -6.65 -0.06
N ASN A 251 -11.06 -5.76 0.94
CA ASN A 251 -11.09 -4.31 0.71
C ASN A 251 -9.80 -3.82 0.02
N ALA A 252 -8.64 -4.37 0.42
CA ALA A 252 -7.35 -4.06 -0.18
C ALA A 252 -7.26 -4.51 -1.65
N TRP A 253 -7.71 -5.73 -1.96
CA TRP A 253 -7.82 -6.26 -3.32
C TRP A 253 -8.68 -5.38 -4.20
N THR A 254 -9.85 -4.98 -3.68
CA THR A 254 -10.78 -4.11 -4.39
C THR A 254 -10.11 -2.79 -4.78
N ALA A 255 -9.48 -2.11 -3.83
CA ALA A 255 -8.79 -0.84 -4.08
C ALA A 255 -7.63 -1.01 -5.07
N ALA A 256 -6.83 -2.06 -4.94
CA ALA A 256 -5.72 -2.34 -5.83
C ALA A 256 -6.18 -2.65 -7.27
N GLY A 257 -7.25 -3.43 -7.43
CA GLY A 257 -7.83 -3.76 -8.73
C GLY A 257 -8.38 -2.54 -9.46
N MET A 258 -9.12 -1.68 -8.74
CA MET A 258 -9.60 -0.40 -9.28
C MET A 258 -8.46 0.51 -9.75
N LEU A 259 -7.36 0.59 -8.98
CA LEU A 259 -6.20 1.41 -9.34
C LEU A 259 -5.48 0.88 -10.58
N ARG A 260 -5.43 -0.44 -10.79
CA ARG A 260 -4.87 -1.02 -12.02
C ARG A 260 -5.71 -0.69 -13.25
N VAL A 261 -7.04 -0.74 -13.13
CA VAL A 261 -7.94 -0.33 -14.22
C VAL A 261 -7.81 1.18 -14.48
N LEU A 262 -7.76 2.00 -13.42
CA LEU A 262 -7.52 3.45 -13.53
C LEU A 262 -6.21 3.75 -14.27
N GLY A 263 -5.11 3.14 -13.85
CA GLY A 263 -3.80 3.31 -14.49
C GLY A 263 -3.80 2.85 -15.95
N THR A 264 -4.44 1.71 -16.24
CA THR A 264 -4.59 1.23 -17.63
C THR A 264 -5.35 2.23 -18.50
N ILE A 265 -6.46 2.76 -18.01
CA ILE A 265 -7.26 3.77 -18.75
C ILE A 265 -6.42 5.03 -18.99
N GLN A 266 -5.81 5.59 -17.94
CA GLN A 266 -5.01 6.82 -17.99
C GLN A 266 -3.87 6.75 -19.01
N GLN A 267 -3.24 5.59 -19.11
CA GLN A 267 -2.09 5.39 -19.99
C GLN A 267 -2.46 4.87 -21.38
N SER A 268 -3.74 4.61 -21.64
CA SER A 268 -4.23 4.15 -22.95
C SER A 268 -4.63 5.31 -23.88
N GLN A 269 -4.86 4.96 -25.15
CA GLN A 269 -5.47 5.86 -26.14
C GLN A 269 -6.87 6.35 -25.78
N TYR A 270 -7.54 5.78 -24.76
CA TYR A 270 -8.91 6.12 -24.36
C TYR A 270 -8.98 7.04 -23.13
N ALA A 271 -7.85 7.50 -22.60
CA ALA A 271 -7.79 8.35 -21.41
C ALA A 271 -8.71 9.60 -21.49
N ASN A 272 -8.90 10.17 -22.68
CA ASN A 272 -9.77 11.33 -22.85
C ASN A 272 -11.27 10.98 -22.92
N SER A 273 -11.66 9.83 -23.49
CA SER A 273 -13.07 9.42 -23.57
C SER A 273 -13.57 8.82 -22.25
N PHE A 274 -12.67 8.32 -21.40
CA PHE A 274 -13.01 7.63 -20.14
C PHE A 274 -12.84 8.51 -18.89
N LYS A 275 -13.01 9.83 -18.99
CA LYS A 275 -12.78 10.73 -17.83
C LYS A 275 -13.72 10.44 -16.66
N SER A 276 -15.00 10.19 -16.91
CA SER A 276 -15.97 9.88 -15.85
C SER A 276 -15.69 8.53 -15.19
N GLN A 277 -15.25 7.53 -15.96
CA GLN A 277 -14.84 6.24 -15.44
C GLN A 277 -13.61 6.38 -14.53
N GLN A 278 -12.63 7.20 -14.92
CA GLN A 278 -11.46 7.48 -14.09
C GLN A 278 -11.83 8.18 -12.78
N GLU A 279 -12.68 9.20 -12.85
CA GLU A 279 -13.21 9.90 -11.67
C GLU A 279 -13.93 8.94 -10.73
N ASN A 280 -14.80 8.08 -11.27
CA ASN A 280 -15.52 7.08 -10.49
C ASN A 280 -14.57 6.09 -9.80
N LEU A 281 -13.61 5.52 -10.52
CA LEU A 281 -12.63 4.59 -9.95
C LEU A 281 -11.81 5.25 -8.83
N ALA A 282 -11.32 6.46 -9.06
CA ALA A 282 -10.57 7.20 -8.03
C ALA A 282 -11.45 7.54 -6.82
N ASN A 283 -12.72 7.89 -7.02
CA ASN A 283 -13.67 8.15 -5.94
C ASN A 283 -13.99 6.88 -5.15
N TRP A 284 -14.19 5.74 -5.80
CA TRP A 284 -14.48 4.47 -5.11
C TRP A 284 -13.29 3.95 -4.30
N VAL A 285 -12.05 4.17 -4.76
CA VAL A 285 -10.86 3.90 -3.95
C VAL A 285 -10.81 4.82 -2.72
N GLN A 286 -11.16 6.11 -2.88
CA GLN A 286 -11.26 7.03 -1.73
C GLN A 286 -12.37 6.65 -0.76
N GLU A 287 -13.48 6.08 -1.23
CA GLU A 287 -14.54 5.52 -0.37
C GLU A 287 -13.98 4.38 0.48
N ILE A 288 -13.27 3.42 -0.12
CA ILE A 288 -12.64 2.31 0.60
C ILE A 288 -11.65 2.84 1.64
N HIS A 289 -10.76 3.75 1.25
CA HIS A 289 -9.81 4.38 2.20
C HIS A 289 -10.53 5.11 3.33
N SER A 290 -11.63 5.81 3.02
CA SER A 290 -12.44 6.52 4.02
C SER A 290 -13.22 5.59 4.94
N GLY A 291 -13.57 4.40 4.47
CA GLY A 291 -14.15 3.31 5.25
C GLY A 291 -13.15 2.70 6.23
N ILE A 292 -11.99 2.30 5.73
CA ILE A 292 -11.06 1.43 6.45
C ILE A 292 -10.07 2.16 7.35
N TYR A 293 -9.51 3.30 6.93
CA TYR A 293 -8.47 3.98 7.73
C TYR A 293 -8.91 4.51 9.10
N PRO A 294 -10.19 4.87 9.35
CA PRO A 294 -10.66 5.13 10.71
C PRO A 294 -10.58 3.93 11.66
N LEU A 295 -10.43 2.71 11.13
CA LEU A 295 -10.36 1.45 11.88
C LEU A 295 -8.92 0.93 12.04
N LEU A 296 -7.92 1.75 11.69
CA LEU A 296 -6.50 1.39 11.88
C LEU A 296 -6.20 1.21 13.37
N ASP A 297 -5.65 0.06 13.75
CA ASP A 297 -5.28 -0.21 15.13
C ASP A 297 -4.08 0.66 15.57
N SER A 298 -3.94 0.83 16.88
CA SER A 298 -2.83 1.53 17.54
C SER A 298 -1.43 0.96 17.26
N SER A 299 -1.33 -0.27 16.73
CA SER A 299 -0.11 -0.85 16.19
C SER A 299 0.26 -0.34 14.79
N GLY A 300 -0.68 0.26 14.07
CA GLY A 300 -0.54 0.66 12.67
C GLY A 300 -0.86 -0.46 11.67
N LEU A 301 -1.44 -1.56 12.14
CA LEU A 301 -2.00 -2.64 11.31
C LEU A 301 -3.54 -2.58 11.34
N PHE A 302 -4.18 -3.22 10.37
CA PHE A 302 -5.62 -3.49 10.41
C PHE A 302 -5.89 -4.87 11.02
N HIS A 303 -7.07 -5.04 11.63
CA HIS A 303 -7.59 -6.36 11.96
C HIS A 303 -8.03 -7.11 10.70
N ASN A 304 -8.02 -8.46 10.72
CA ASN A 304 -8.42 -9.29 9.56
C ASN A 304 -9.81 -8.94 9.06
N TYR A 305 -10.75 -8.70 9.97
CA TYR A 305 -12.00 -8.00 9.67
C TYR A 305 -11.95 -6.61 10.28
N ALA A 306 -12.02 -5.57 9.43
CA ALA A 306 -11.61 -4.21 9.79
C ALA A 306 -12.34 -3.66 11.02
N ASP A 307 -13.62 -3.96 11.15
CA ASP A 307 -14.51 -3.49 12.21
C ASP A 307 -14.70 -4.50 13.36
N ASN A 308 -13.85 -5.54 13.43
CA ASN A 308 -13.88 -6.55 14.48
C ASN A 308 -12.49 -6.75 15.12
N SER A 309 -12.27 -6.04 16.23
CA SER A 309 -11.02 -6.07 17.00
C SER A 309 -10.72 -7.40 17.71
N THR A 310 -11.64 -8.38 17.67
CA THR A 310 -11.40 -9.73 18.22
C THR A 310 -10.62 -10.61 17.24
N THR A 311 -10.53 -10.21 15.97
CA THR A 311 -9.76 -10.92 14.95
C THR A 311 -8.27 -10.56 15.04
N PHE A 312 -7.39 -11.41 14.51
CA PHE A 312 -5.96 -11.13 14.49
C PHE A 312 -5.65 -9.88 13.66
N LEU A 313 -4.55 -9.20 13.96
CA LEU A 313 -4.01 -8.15 13.07
C LEU A 313 -3.54 -8.81 11.78
N ASP A 314 -3.80 -8.20 10.63
CA ASP A 314 -3.43 -8.73 9.33
C ASP A 314 -2.43 -7.80 8.63
N ALA A 315 -1.17 -8.22 8.62
CA ALA A 315 -0.09 -7.49 7.98
C ALA A 315 -0.23 -7.48 6.44
N SER A 316 -0.88 -8.50 5.86
CA SER A 316 -1.09 -8.60 4.41
C SER A 316 -1.99 -7.47 3.91
N SER A 317 -3.21 -7.35 4.44
CA SER A 317 -4.12 -6.25 4.08
C SER A 317 -3.50 -4.89 4.36
N THR A 318 -2.78 -4.76 5.48
CA THR A 318 -2.08 -3.53 5.86
C THR A 318 -1.06 -3.11 4.81
N ALA A 319 -0.22 -4.03 4.33
CA ALA A 319 0.76 -3.75 3.29
C ALA A 319 0.09 -3.31 1.98
N LEU A 320 -0.92 -4.04 1.53
CA LEU A 320 -1.60 -3.71 0.27
C LEU A 320 -2.35 -2.37 0.37
N LEU A 321 -3.09 -2.11 1.45
CA LEU A 321 -3.80 -0.84 1.67
C LEU A 321 -2.85 0.36 1.70
N ALA A 322 -1.69 0.25 2.37
CA ALA A 322 -0.68 1.29 2.32
C ALA A 322 -0.19 1.53 0.89
N GLY A 323 0.09 0.45 0.13
CA GLY A 323 0.41 0.50 -1.29
C GLY A 323 -0.63 1.26 -2.11
N THR A 324 -1.93 0.98 -1.91
CA THR A 324 -3.01 1.64 -2.66
C THR A 324 -3.10 3.14 -2.38
N VAL A 325 -2.75 3.62 -1.19
CA VAL A 325 -2.70 5.06 -0.88
C VAL A 325 -1.59 5.76 -1.67
N TYR A 326 -0.38 5.17 -1.73
CA TYR A 326 0.70 5.73 -2.55
C TYR A 326 0.33 5.75 -4.03
N ARG A 327 -0.28 4.67 -4.53
CA ARG A 327 -0.74 4.58 -5.93
C ARG A 327 -1.83 5.59 -6.25
N LEU A 328 -2.82 5.78 -5.38
CA LEU A 328 -3.85 6.81 -5.58
C LEU A 328 -3.25 8.22 -5.56
N SER A 329 -2.26 8.48 -4.70
CA SER A 329 -1.50 9.74 -4.70
C SER A 329 -0.80 9.97 -6.04
N LEU A 330 -0.17 8.95 -6.61
CA LEU A 330 0.55 9.04 -7.88
C LEU A 330 -0.40 9.22 -9.08
N LEU A 331 -1.49 8.46 -9.14
CA LEU A 331 -2.41 8.44 -10.27
C LEU A 331 -3.43 9.58 -10.24
N TRP A 332 -3.82 10.05 -9.05
CA TRP A 332 -4.94 10.98 -8.89
C TRP A 332 -4.68 12.15 -7.93
N GLY A 333 -3.46 12.28 -7.39
CA GLY A 333 -3.09 13.42 -6.53
C GLY A 333 -3.82 13.44 -5.17
N VAL A 334 -4.37 12.32 -4.72
CA VAL A 334 -5.05 12.24 -3.41
C VAL A 334 -4.06 11.89 -2.33
N HIS A 335 -3.89 12.80 -1.37
CA HIS A 335 -2.85 12.71 -0.34
C HIS A 335 -3.38 12.45 1.08
N LYS A 336 -4.72 12.42 1.25
CA LYS A 336 -5.39 12.45 2.57
C LYS A 336 -4.86 11.40 3.55
N TYR A 337 -4.63 10.17 3.09
CA TYR A 337 -4.25 9.04 3.94
C TYR A 337 -2.74 8.72 3.92
N ILE A 338 -1.91 9.53 3.24
CA ILE A 338 -0.46 9.32 3.15
C ILE A 338 0.20 9.20 4.54
N PRO A 339 -0.11 10.04 5.55
CA PRO A 339 0.48 9.87 6.87
C PRO A 339 0.17 8.52 7.54
N LEU A 340 -1.03 7.97 7.34
CA LEU A 340 -1.41 6.67 7.89
C LEU A 340 -0.79 5.51 7.10
N ALA A 341 -0.69 5.62 5.78
CA ALA A 341 0.02 4.64 4.96
C ALA A 341 1.52 4.59 5.30
N GLU A 342 2.15 5.74 5.58
CA GLU A 342 3.53 5.81 6.05
C GLU A 342 3.71 5.19 7.42
N LEU A 343 2.72 5.37 8.31
CA LEU A 343 2.71 4.72 9.61
C LEU A 343 2.63 3.20 9.47
N SER A 344 1.65 2.69 8.72
CA SER A 344 1.53 1.25 8.46
C SER A 344 2.78 0.64 7.85
N ARG A 345 3.36 1.28 6.83
CA ARG A 345 4.62 0.83 6.21
C ARG A 345 5.77 0.75 7.22
N LYS A 346 5.88 1.75 8.10
CA LYS A 346 6.92 1.80 9.15
C LYS A 346 6.68 0.76 10.24
N SER A 347 5.42 0.54 10.64
CA SER A 347 5.07 -0.54 11.58
C SER A 347 5.54 -1.88 11.04
N LEU A 348 5.20 -2.21 9.79
CA LEU A 348 5.56 -3.47 9.12
C LEU A 348 7.07 -3.74 9.03
N SER A 349 7.90 -2.69 9.04
CA SER A 349 9.37 -2.78 8.91
C SER A 349 10.11 -2.39 10.19
N SER A 350 9.42 -2.28 11.32
CA SER A 350 10.04 -1.93 12.60
C SER A 350 10.94 -3.06 13.12
N PRO A 351 12.10 -2.78 13.74
CA PRO A 351 12.94 -3.80 14.36
C PRO A 351 12.20 -4.62 15.44
N ALA A 352 12.57 -5.88 15.62
CA ALA A 352 12.00 -6.72 16.68
C ALA A 352 12.19 -6.10 18.08
N GLY A 353 11.16 -6.21 18.93
CA GLY A 353 11.14 -5.60 20.26
C GLY A 353 10.81 -4.10 20.29
N ALA A 354 10.56 -3.47 19.15
CA ALA A 354 10.06 -2.10 19.09
C ALA A 354 8.60 -2.03 19.55
N ASN A 355 8.31 -1.17 20.53
CA ASN A 355 6.92 -0.80 20.86
C ASN A 355 6.49 0.32 19.91
N VAL A 356 5.66 -0.02 18.91
CA VAL A 356 5.02 1.01 18.06
C VAL A 356 3.81 1.55 18.83
N ASN A 357 3.92 2.76 19.37
CA ASN A 357 2.81 3.47 20.01
C ASN A 357 2.51 4.76 19.25
N ILE A 358 1.34 4.80 18.60
CA ILE A 358 0.93 5.85 17.65
C ILE A 358 0.63 7.20 18.32
N SER A 359 0.53 7.27 19.65
CA SER A 359 0.24 8.52 20.37
C SER A 359 1.31 9.63 20.22
N ILE A 360 2.46 9.37 19.58
CA ILE A 360 3.61 10.29 19.47
C ILE A 360 3.74 10.97 18.08
N LEU A 361 2.94 10.62 17.07
CA LEU A 361 3.05 11.23 15.72
C LEU A 361 2.66 12.73 15.64
N ALA A 362 2.27 13.36 16.76
CA ALA A 362 2.06 14.79 16.85
C ALA A 362 3.36 15.62 17.01
N THR A 363 4.52 15.05 17.33
CA THR A 363 5.71 15.87 17.63
C THR A 363 7.06 15.22 17.27
N VAL A 364 7.54 15.33 16.02
CA VAL A 364 8.97 15.10 15.75
C VAL A 364 9.51 16.10 14.72
N LYS A 365 10.59 16.80 15.11
CA LYS A 365 11.40 17.72 14.32
C LYS A 365 12.68 16.97 13.87
N PRO A 366 13.17 17.08 12.63
CA PRO A 366 14.37 16.36 12.22
C PRO A 366 15.66 17.10 12.65
N SER A 367 16.65 16.37 13.16
CA SER A 367 18.05 16.82 13.25
C SER A 367 18.90 16.10 12.21
N THR A 368 19.66 16.87 11.44
CA THR A 368 20.56 16.43 10.36
C THR A 368 21.92 15.99 10.90
N THR A 369 22.34 14.77 10.57
CA THR A 369 23.76 14.42 10.44
C THR A 369 23.89 13.28 9.43
N THR A 370 24.28 13.62 8.21
CA THR A 370 24.64 12.69 7.14
C THR A 370 26.15 12.53 7.15
N THR A 371 26.63 11.30 7.35
CA THR A 371 27.99 10.90 6.97
C THR A 371 27.88 9.68 6.06
N SER A 372 28.17 9.88 4.77
CA SER A 372 28.28 8.82 3.77
C SER A 372 29.61 8.06 3.94
N PRO A 373 29.63 6.72 3.89
CA PRO A 373 30.84 5.99 3.56
C PRO A 373 30.93 5.73 2.04
N SER A 374 32.14 5.83 1.51
CA SER A 374 32.51 5.50 0.13
C SER A 374 32.48 3.97 -0.14
N PRO A 375 32.38 3.53 -1.41
CA PRO A 375 32.21 2.12 -1.72
C PRO A 375 33.57 1.41 -1.75
N THR A 376 33.73 0.38 -0.93
CA THR A 376 34.75 -0.66 -1.14
C THR A 376 34.07 -1.90 -1.71
N SER A 377 34.55 -2.32 -2.87
CA SER A 377 34.16 -3.54 -3.56
C SER A 377 34.60 -4.78 -2.79
N SER A 378 33.64 -5.56 -2.31
CA SER A 378 33.85 -6.96 -1.94
C SER A 378 32.61 -7.76 -2.35
N SER A 379 32.83 -8.77 -3.18
CA SER A 379 31.86 -9.80 -3.55
C SER A 379 31.29 -10.47 -2.30
N ALA A 380 30.06 -10.14 -1.94
CA ALA A 380 29.35 -10.75 -0.81
C ALA A 380 28.42 -11.84 -1.34
N SER A 381 28.62 -13.06 -0.83
CA SER A 381 27.61 -14.13 -0.85
C SER A 381 26.32 -13.61 -0.22
N ALA A 382 25.20 -13.72 -0.94
CA ALA A 382 23.88 -13.29 -0.48
C ALA A 382 23.55 -13.92 0.88
N SER A 383 23.40 -13.11 1.92
CA SER A 383 22.90 -13.57 3.21
C SER A 383 21.44 -13.95 3.08
N SER A 384 21.11 -15.21 3.36
CA SER A 384 19.75 -15.77 3.25
C SER A 384 18.81 -15.37 4.39
N SER A 385 19.06 -14.23 5.03
CA SER A 385 18.37 -13.82 6.26
C SER A 385 18.09 -12.32 6.28
N THR A 386 16.89 -11.95 6.70
CA THR A 386 16.55 -10.61 7.15
C THR A 386 16.92 -10.49 8.65
N PRO A 387 17.37 -9.31 9.13
CA PRO A 387 17.38 -9.04 10.57
C PRO A 387 15.98 -9.21 11.15
N ASP A 388 15.86 -9.68 12.40
CA ASP A 388 14.56 -9.85 13.05
C ASP A 388 13.78 -8.52 13.07
N MET A 389 12.71 -8.45 12.27
CA MET A 389 11.75 -7.35 12.30
C MET A 389 10.49 -7.79 13.04
N LEU A 390 9.71 -6.81 13.49
CA LEU A 390 8.48 -7.05 14.23
C LEU A 390 7.46 -7.87 13.40
N HIS A 391 7.38 -7.60 12.09
CA HIS A 391 6.40 -8.23 11.20
C HIS A 391 7.03 -8.97 10.02
N ILE A 392 8.36 -9.08 9.97
CA ILE A 392 9.07 -9.89 8.97
C ILE A 392 10.05 -10.77 9.74
N THR A 393 9.81 -12.08 9.70
CA THR A 393 10.68 -13.08 10.32
C THR A 393 12.08 -13.01 9.74
N SER A 394 13.09 -13.56 10.42
CA SER A 394 14.48 -13.57 9.91
C SER A 394 14.68 -14.36 8.61
N ASP A 395 13.75 -15.23 8.25
CA ASP A 395 13.73 -15.94 6.97
C ASP A 395 12.84 -15.27 5.91
N GLY A 396 12.31 -14.07 6.20
CA GLY A 396 11.67 -13.18 5.23
C GLY A 396 10.15 -13.30 5.09
N TRP A 397 9.46 -13.98 6.01
CA TRP A 397 8.01 -14.12 5.99
C TRP A 397 7.30 -12.98 6.71
N LEU A 398 6.28 -12.42 6.07
CA LEU A 398 5.37 -11.46 6.67
C LEU A 398 4.51 -12.15 7.75
N THR A 399 4.31 -11.50 8.89
CA THR A 399 3.50 -12.02 10.01
C THR A 399 2.96 -10.91 10.91
N PRO A 400 1.79 -11.06 11.56
CA PRO A 400 0.75 -12.06 11.29
C PRO A 400 0.07 -11.85 9.93
N VAL A 401 -0.33 -12.92 9.26
CA VAL A 401 -0.99 -12.88 7.95
C VAL A 401 -2.24 -13.74 7.95
N VAL A 402 -3.21 -13.39 7.10
CA VAL A 402 -4.35 -14.26 6.81
C VAL A 402 -3.90 -15.56 6.11
N ASP A 403 -4.57 -16.66 6.42
CA ASP A 403 -4.45 -17.91 5.63
C ASP A 403 -5.18 -17.69 4.27
N PRO A 404 -4.45 -17.66 3.14
CA PRO A 404 -5.06 -17.40 1.84
C PRO A 404 -6.04 -18.50 1.39
N TYR A 405 -6.01 -19.67 2.03
CA TYR A 405 -6.89 -20.79 1.73
C TYR A 405 -8.04 -20.93 2.74
N ALA A 406 -8.00 -20.15 3.83
CA ALA A 406 -9.00 -20.16 4.90
C ALA A 406 -9.08 -18.79 5.60
N TYR A 407 -9.61 -17.80 4.90
CA TYR A 407 -9.63 -16.37 5.26
C TYR A 407 -10.09 -15.98 6.68
N PRO A 408 -10.91 -16.76 7.45
CA PRO A 408 -11.19 -16.42 8.84
C PRO A 408 -10.01 -16.68 9.79
N TYR A 409 -9.01 -17.45 9.36
CA TYR A 409 -7.91 -17.93 10.21
C TYR A 409 -6.60 -17.24 9.87
N GLN A 410 -5.73 -17.17 10.88
CA GLN A 410 -4.36 -16.67 10.73
C GLN A 410 -3.49 -17.78 10.12
N GLY A 411 -2.79 -17.46 9.04
CA GLY A 411 -1.82 -18.31 8.38
C GLY A 411 -0.42 -18.14 8.95
N GLN A 412 0.45 -19.11 8.63
CA GLN A 412 1.89 -19.00 8.90
C GLN A 412 2.64 -18.37 7.72
N TYR A 413 2.22 -18.69 6.50
CA TYR A 413 2.85 -18.24 5.27
C TYR A 413 1.76 -17.78 4.30
N SER A 414 2.00 -16.67 3.61
CA SER A 414 1.06 -16.10 2.64
C SER A 414 1.83 -15.62 1.41
N PRO A 415 1.73 -16.31 0.25
CA PRO A 415 2.30 -15.83 -1.00
C PRO A 415 1.79 -14.42 -1.33
N GLU A 416 0.50 -14.16 -1.12
CA GLU A 416 -0.10 -12.83 -1.28
C GLU A 416 0.54 -11.79 -0.37
N GLY A 417 0.71 -12.11 0.92
CA GLY A 417 1.38 -11.22 1.88
C GLY A 417 2.76 -10.79 1.41
N GLN A 418 3.56 -11.73 0.89
CA GLN A 418 4.87 -11.39 0.30
C GLN A 418 4.73 -10.48 -0.92
N ALA A 419 3.77 -10.76 -1.81
CA ALA A 419 3.52 -9.91 -2.97
C ALA A 419 3.09 -8.49 -2.58
N PHE A 420 2.30 -8.34 -1.51
CA PHE A 420 1.83 -7.05 -1.02
C PHE A 420 2.93 -6.21 -0.41
N VAL A 421 3.91 -6.83 0.27
CA VAL A 421 5.11 -6.12 0.73
C VAL A 421 5.87 -5.54 -0.47
N ILE A 422 6.08 -6.33 -1.51
CA ILE A 422 6.79 -5.88 -2.73
C ILE A 422 6.01 -4.76 -3.42
N SER A 423 4.69 -4.91 -3.56
CA SER A 423 3.80 -3.89 -4.13
C SER A 423 3.85 -2.57 -3.35
N MET A 424 3.75 -2.64 -2.02
CA MET A 424 3.84 -1.48 -1.13
C MET A 424 5.19 -0.76 -1.30
N GLN A 425 6.29 -1.50 -1.36
CA GLN A 425 7.64 -0.93 -1.50
C GLN A 425 7.84 -0.31 -2.88
N ALA A 426 7.33 -0.94 -3.95
CA ALA A 426 7.34 -0.37 -5.30
C ALA A 426 6.55 0.96 -5.35
N ALA A 427 5.33 0.97 -4.79
CA ALA A 427 4.49 2.16 -4.74
C ALA A 427 5.11 3.28 -3.89
N TRP A 428 5.69 2.94 -2.75
CA TRP A 428 6.40 3.89 -1.88
C TRP A 428 7.62 4.49 -2.57
N ARG A 429 8.47 3.67 -3.20
CA ARG A 429 9.63 4.11 -4.00
C ARG A 429 9.19 5.13 -5.05
N ASP A 430 8.15 4.81 -5.81
CA ASP A 430 7.66 5.68 -6.88
C ASP A 430 7.10 6.99 -6.32
N TRP A 431 6.38 6.95 -5.19
CA TRP A 431 5.87 8.14 -4.50
C TRP A 431 6.99 9.02 -3.90
N VAL A 432 8.06 8.42 -3.37
CA VAL A 432 9.26 9.15 -2.93
C VAL A 432 9.92 9.85 -4.11
N ASN A 433 10.03 9.16 -5.24
CA ASN A 433 10.59 9.74 -6.47
C ASN A 433 9.72 10.87 -7.05
N ASP A 434 8.41 10.86 -6.82
CA ASP A 434 7.49 11.97 -7.13
C ASP A 434 7.50 13.10 -6.07
N GLY A 435 8.46 13.08 -5.14
CA GLY A 435 8.71 14.15 -4.18
C GLY A 435 7.96 14.03 -2.86
N SER A 436 7.41 12.86 -2.53
CA SER A 436 6.77 12.56 -1.24
C SER A 436 5.61 13.50 -0.89
N LYS A 437 4.78 13.84 -1.87
CA LYS A 437 3.62 14.73 -1.71
C LYS A 437 2.65 14.19 -0.64
N GLY A 438 2.16 15.06 0.24
CA GLY A 438 1.30 14.67 1.36
C GLY A 438 2.03 14.18 2.61
N SER A 439 3.35 13.99 2.56
CA SER A 439 4.14 13.85 3.79
C SER A 439 4.06 15.17 4.56
N SER A 440 3.70 15.12 5.84
CA SER A 440 3.67 16.27 6.74
C SER A 440 5.10 16.74 7.06
N SER A 441 5.82 17.19 6.04
CA SER A 441 6.94 18.11 6.16
C SER A 441 6.51 19.42 5.53
N ARG A 442 6.39 20.44 6.38
CA ARG A 442 6.19 21.84 5.98
C ARG A 442 7.45 22.26 5.21
N ARG A 443 7.59 21.85 3.95
CA ARG A 443 8.53 22.44 2.99
C ARG A 443 7.92 23.77 2.57
N GLY A 444 8.03 24.75 3.47
CA GLY A 444 7.88 26.14 3.08
C GLY A 444 8.90 26.41 1.99
N MET A 445 8.41 26.80 0.82
CA MET A 445 9.17 27.53 -0.17
C MET A 445 10.02 28.60 0.52
N SER A 446 11.31 28.36 0.63
CA SER A 446 12.30 29.34 1.05
C SER A 446 13.55 29.23 0.18
N HIS A 447 13.37 29.02 -1.12
CA HIS A 447 14.45 29.14 -2.12
C HIS A 447 13.95 30.04 -3.25
N ALA A 448 13.61 31.29 -2.91
CA ALA A 448 13.41 32.37 -3.89
C ALA A 448 13.50 33.78 -3.26
N MET A 449 14.28 33.98 -2.19
CA MET A 449 14.64 35.33 -1.70
C MET A 449 16.01 35.27 -1.04
N GLY A 450 17.06 35.13 -1.85
CA GLY A 450 18.45 35.07 -1.37
C GLY A 450 19.48 35.42 -2.43
N ALA A 451 19.08 36.15 -3.49
CA ALA A 451 19.96 36.55 -4.59
C ALA A 451 19.81 38.03 -4.99
N TRP A 452 19.29 38.88 -4.09
CA TRP A 452 19.25 40.35 -4.29
C TRP A 452 19.77 41.15 -3.08
N ALA A 453 20.55 40.53 -2.20
CA ALA A 453 21.18 41.21 -1.06
C ALA A 453 22.72 41.27 -1.21
N VAL A 454 23.20 41.55 -2.43
CA VAL A 454 24.57 42.04 -2.67
C VAL A 454 24.52 43.00 -3.84
N LEU A 455 24.16 44.26 -3.56
CA LEU A 455 24.47 45.45 -4.35
C LEU A 455 23.70 46.63 -3.75
N LEU A 456 24.30 47.29 -2.76
CA LEU A 456 24.17 48.73 -2.43
C LEU A 456 24.90 49.02 -1.10
N THR A 457 26.19 48.72 -1.04
CA THR A 457 27.12 49.40 -0.13
C THR A 457 27.86 50.46 -0.94
N GLY A 458 27.22 51.61 -1.10
CA GLY A 458 27.81 52.73 -1.83
C GLY A 458 26.81 53.86 -1.98
N THR A 459 26.75 54.70 -0.96
CA THR A 459 26.62 56.18 -0.99
C THR A 459 25.97 56.65 0.31
N LEU A 460 26.81 56.86 1.34
CA LEU A 460 26.49 57.73 2.46
C LEU A 460 26.54 59.17 1.93
N VAL A 461 25.41 59.68 1.44
CA VAL A 461 25.30 61.09 1.04
C VAL A 461 25.09 61.90 2.31
N ALA A 462 26.08 62.75 2.56
CA ALA A 462 26.01 63.90 3.42
C ALA A 462 24.76 64.75 3.15
N TRP A 463 24.24 65.35 4.22
CA TRP A 463 23.52 66.63 4.29
C TRP A 463 22.31 66.53 5.24
N LEU A 464 22.62 66.67 6.54
CA LEU A 464 21.73 67.31 7.50
C LEU A 464 22.04 68.80 7.42
N ASP A 465 21.21 69.54 6.69
CA ASP A 465 20.99 70.96 6.89
C ASP A 465 19.59 71.27 6.34
N MET A 466 18.69 71.67 7.25
CA MET A 466 17.52 72.54 7.10
C MET A 466 16.28 72.02 7.87
N TRP A 467 16.03 72.74 8.97
CA TRP A 467 14.85 72.81 9.86
C TRP A 467 14.75 71.81 11.01
#